data_AF-A0A0Q4K017-F1
#
_entry.id   AF-A0A0Q4K017-F1
#
_cell.length_a   1.000
_cell.length_b   1.000
_cell.length_c   1.000
_cell.angle_alpha   90.00
_cell.angle_beta   90.00
_cell.angle_gamma   90.00
#
_symmetry.space_group_name_H-M   'P 1'
#
loop_
_entity.id
_entity.type
_entity.pdbx_description
1 polymer ?
#
loop_
_entity_poly.entity_id
_entity_poly.type
_entity_poly.pdbx_seq_one_letter_code
_entity_poly.pdbx_strand_id
1 'polypeptide(L)'
;MLLPIAALLLTYALTAVIAILAAVALWRPLSILLAELCGTEERSRFWTVWSMVMMIATPMLLVSMRYVATDPTALVQGTVTSALFGVLLALVGMGFAVWSRSPRGEA
;
A
#
# COMPACT_ATOMS: atom_id res chain seq x y z
N MET A 1 9.89 -5.17 30.20
CA MET A 1 9.64 -6.07 29.05
C MET A 1 8.43 -5.69 28.19
N LEU A 2 7.45 -4.94 28.70
CA LEU A 2 6.27 -4.52 27.93
C LEU A 2 6.54 -3.37 26.93
N LEU A 3 7.51 -2.49 27.22
CA LEU A 3 7.85 -1.33 26.39
C LEU A 3 8.18 -1.67 24.91
N PRO A 4 9.06 -2.66 24.60
CA PRO A 4 9.35 -3.00 23.20
C PRO A 4 8.17 -3.64 22.47
N ILE A 5 7.33 -4.42 23.19
CA ILE A 5 6.13 -5.03 22.61
C ILE A 5 5.10 -3.96 22.29
N ALA A 6 4.89 -3.00 23.19
CA ALA A 6 4.00 -1.86 22.95
C ALA A 6 4.48 -1.00 21.76
N ALA A 7 5.79 -0.75 21.65
CA ALA A 7 6.39 -0.07 20.52
C ALA A 7 6.14 -0.81 19.20
N LEU A 8 6.38 -2.12 19.15
CA LEU A 8 6.07 -2.98 18.00
C LEU A 8 4.57 -2.90 17.62
N LEU A 9 3.67 -3.11 18.58
CA LEU A 9 2.23 -3.06 18.32
C LEU A 9 1.79 -1.69 17.80
N LEU A 10 2.35 -0.60 18.34
CA LEU A 10 2.08 0.75 17.85
C LEU A 10 2.55 0.93 16.39
N THR A 11 3.75 0.43 16.04
CA THR A 11 4.23 0.52 14.66
C THR A 11 3.32 -0.21 13.67
N TYR A 12 2.90 -1.43 13.99
CA TYR A 12 1.97 -2.20 13.15
C TYR A 12 0.58 -1.56 13.09
N ALA A 13 0.04 -1.08 14.21
CA ALA A 13 -1.26 -0.41 14.24
C ALA A 13 -1.25 0.86 13.38
N LEU A 14 -0.23 1.71 13.52
CA LEU A 14 -0.09 2.93 12.74
C LEU A 14 0.03 2.61 11.24
N THR A 15 0.83 1.61 10.89
CA THR A 15 1.01 1.15 9.51
C THR A 15 -0.29 0.62 8.92
N ALA A 16 -1.05 -0.16 9.69
CA ALA A 16 -2.34 -0.68 9.26
C ALA A 16 -3.33 0.45 8.98
N VAL A 17 -3.40 1.45 9.87
CA VAL A 17 -4.27 2.62 9.67
C VAL A 17 -3.90 3.36 8.39
N ILE A 18 -2.62 3.66 8.16
CA ILE A 18 -2.17 4.36 6.95
C ILE A 18 -2.49 3.54 5.69
N ALA A 19 -2.18 2.24 5.71
CA ALA A 19 -2.41 1.35 4.57
C ALA A 19 -3.89 1.18 4.25
N ILE A 20 -4.75 1.02 5.26
CA ILE A 20 -6.20 0.89 5.09
C ILE A 20 -6.78 2.20 4.56
N LEU A 21 -6.37 3.36 5.09
CA LEU A 21 -6.82 4.66 4.58
C LEU A 21 -6.45 4.84 3.10
N ALA A 22 -5.23 4.49 2.72
CA ALA A 22 -4.79 4.52 1.32
C ALA A 22 -5.63 3.57 0.45
N ALA A 23 -5.82 2.32 0.89
CA ALA A 23 -6.60 1.31 0.17
C ALA A 23 -8.07 1.76 -0.01
N VAL A 24 -8.71 2.28 1.04
CA VAL A 24 -10.09 2.77 0.98
C VAL A 24 -10.21 3.98 0.06
N ALA A 25 -9.27 4.93 0.13
CA ALA A 25 -9.25 6.08 -0.75
C ALA A 25 -9.10 5.69 -2.24
N LEU A 26 -8.35 4.62 -2.52
CA LEU A 26 -8.04 4.18 -3.88
C LEU A 26 -8.95 3.08 -4.41
N TRP A 27 -9.77 2.44 -3.57
CA TRP A 27 -10.63 1.33 -3.99
C TRP A 27 -11.52 1.75 -5.17
N ARG A 28 -12.30 2.82 -5.02
CA ARG A 28 -13.24 3.27 -6.05
C ARG A 28 -12.54 3.60 -7.39
N PRO A 29 -11.56 4.50 -7.44
CA PRO A 29 -10.92 4.84 -8.72
C PRO A 29 -10.26 3.61 -9.36
N LEU A 30 -9.63 2.74 -8.55
CA LEU A 30 -8.97 1.54 -9.05
C LEU A 30 -9.99 0.56 -9.66
N SER A 31 -11.13 0.33 -9.01
CA SER A 31 -12.17 -0.54 -9.55
C SER A 31 -12.73 -0.06 -10.90
N ILE A 32 -12.89 1.25 -11.08
CA ILE A 32 -13.37 1.85 -12.33
C ILE A 32 -12.32 1.69 -13.43
N LEU A 33 -11.07 2.06 -13.13
CA LEU A 33 -9.96 2.01 -14.09
C LEU A 33 -9.70 0.57 -14.58
N LEU A 34 -9.79 -0.40 -13.68
CA LEU A 34 -9.63 -1.81 -14.05
C LEU A 34 -10.82 -2.41 -14.78
N ALA A 35 -12.04 -1.95 -14.51
CA ALA A 35 -13.20 -2.33 -15.30
C ALA A 35 -13.00 -1.91 -16.78
N GLU A 36 -12.54 -0.68 -17.01
CA GLU A 36 -12.25 -0.16 -18.34
C GLU A 36 -11.10 -0.90 -19.03
N LEU A 37 -9.98 -1.14 -18.33
CA LEU A 37 -8.79 -1.78 -18.92
C LEU A 37 -8.94 -3.29 -19.15
N CYS A 38 -9.61 -4.00 -18.24
CA CYS A 38 -9.68 -5.46 -18.31
C CYS A 38 -10.79 -5.95 -19.25
N GLY A 39 -11.81 -5.12 -19.51
CA GLY A 39 -12.94 -5.41 -20.39
C GLY A 39 -13.89 -6.52 -19.90
N THR A 40 -13.48 -7.34 -18.93
CA THR A 40 -14.30 -8.39 -18.30
C THR A 40 -14.36 -8.23 -16.79
N GLU A 41 -15.55 -8.49 -16.23
CA GLU A 41 -15.84 -8.36 -14.80
C GLU A 41 -14.99 -9.30 -13.93
N GLU A 42 -14.70 -10.51 -14.41
CA GLU A 42 -13.86 -11.46 -13.65
C GLU A 42 -12.42 -10.97 -13.50
N ARG A 43 -11.84 -10.41 -14.57
CA ARG A 43 -10.45 -9.92 -14.55
C ARG A 43 -10.34 -8.63 -13.74
N SER A 44 -11.27 -7.70 -13.90
CA SER A 44 -11.27 -6.44 -13.14
C SER A 44 -11.36 -6.69 -11.63
N ARG A 45 -12.22 -7.63 -11.21
CA ARG A 45 -12.39 -8.00 -9.81
C ARG A 45 -11.15 -8.66 -9.22
N PHE A 46 -10.52 -9.59 -9.94
CA PHE A 46 -9.28 -10.23 -9.48
C PHE A 46 -8.17 -9.20 -9.23
N TRP A 47 -7.92 -8.34 -10.20
CA TRP A 47 -6.85 -7.35 -10.10
C TRP A 47 -7.15 -6.24 -9.08
N THR A 48 -8.42 -5.90 -8.86
CA THR A 48 -8.83 -4.99 -7.79
C THR A 48 -8.47 -5.57 -6.43
N VAL A 49 -8.83 -6.83 -6.17
CA VAL A 49 -8.48 -7.51 -4.91
C VAL A 49 -6.97 -7.62 -4.75
N TRP A 50 -6.25 -8.01 -5.80
CA TRP A 50 -4.78 -8.12 -5.77
C TRP A 50 -4.12 -6.78 -5.41
N SER A 51 -4.56 -5.69 -6.03
CA SER A 51 -4.03 -4.35 -5.78
C SER A 51 -4.26 -3.90 -4.33
N MET A 52 -5.44 -4.20 -3.79
CA MET A 52 -5.79 -3.90 -2.39
C MET A 52 -4.93 -4.70 -1.41
N VAL A 53 -4.68 -5.98 -1.72
CA VAL A 53 -3.76 -6.82 -0.92
C VAL A 53 -2.35 -6.24 -0.95
N MET A 54 -1.84 -5.85 -2.11
CA MET A 54 -0.50 -5.26 -2.24
C MET A 54 -0.39 -3.91 -1.53
N MET A 55 -1.44 -3.10 -1.57
CA MET A 55 -1.51 -1.82 -0.88
C MET A 55 -1.35 -1.92 0.65
N ILE A 56 -1.68 -3.08 1.22
CA ILE A 56 -1.50 -3.38 2.64
C ILE A 56 -0.19 -4.15 2.89
N ALA A 57 0.10 -5.14 2.05
CA ALA A 57 1.27 -6.00 2.22
C ALA A 57 2.58 -5.24 2.07
N THR A 58 2.71 -4.33 1.11
CA THR A 58 3.94 -3.57 0.87
C THR A 58 4.34 -2.68 2.05
N PRO A 59 3.49 -1.79 2.60
CA PRO A 59 3.86 -0.98 3.76
C PRO A 59 4.14 -1.82 5.01
N MET A 60 3.39 -2.91 5.22
CA MET A 60 3.65 -3.86 6.31
C MET A 60 5.04 -4.48 6.21
N LEU A 61 5.40 -4.97 5.03
CA LEU A 61 6.70 -5.58 4.80
C LEU A 61 7.85 -4.60 5.05
N LEU A 62 7.73 -3.35 4.59
CA LEU A 62 8.80 -2.36 4.81
C LEU A 62 8.98 -1.96 6.26
N VAL A 63 7.87 -1.84 7.01
CA VAL A 63 7.94 -1.57 8.45
C VAL A 63 8.55 -2.76 9.20
N SER A 64 8.24 -4.00 8.81
CA SER A 64 8.88 -5.20 9.37
C SER A 64 10.38 -5.32 9.10
N MET A 65 10.90 -4.68 8.04
CA MET A 65 12.34 -4.69 7.74
C MET A 65 13.15 -3.69 8.58
N ARG A 66 12.50 -2.74 9.25
CA ARG A 66 13.18 -1.76 10.11
C ARG A 66 13.31 -2.25 11.55
N TYR A 67 14.39 -1.81 12.20
CA TYR A 67 14.51 -1.91 13.65
C TYR A 67 13.53 -0.94 14.33
N VAL A 68 12.89 -1.41 15.40
CA VAL A 68 12.00 -0.58 16.22
C VAL A 68 12.82 0.33 17.11
N ALA A 69 12.68 1.65 16.89
CA ALA A 69 13.32 2.66 17.71
C ALA A 69 12.70 2.70 19.11
N THR A 70 13.53 2.98 20.11
CA THR A 70 13.07 3.18 21.50
C THR A 70 12.67 4.62 21.80
N ASP A 71 13.16 5.58 21.01
CA ASP A 71 12.73 6.96 21.09
C ASP A 71 11.34 7.14 20.43
N PRO A 72 10.35 7.76 21.11
CA PRO A 72 8.98 7.88 20.60
C PRO A 72 8.89 8.68 19.31
N THR A 73 9.67 9.76 19.18
CA THR A 73 9.62 10.62 18.00
C THR A 73 10.23 9.93 16.79
N ALA A 74 11.38 9.27 16.98
CA ALA A 74 12.03 8.46 15.95
C ALA A 74 11.19 7.25 15.53
N LEU A 75 10.47 6.62 16.47
CA LEU A 75 9.56 5.51 16.19
C LEU A 75 8.43 5.97 15.27
N VAL A 76 7.73 7.05 15.62
CA VAL A 76 6.59 7.53 14.82
C VAL A 76 7.07 8.00 13.45
N GLN A 77 8.10 8.87 13.39
CA GLN A 77 8.61 9.37 12.11
C GLN A 77 9.10 8.23 11.22
N GLY A 78 9.91 7.30 11.76
CA GLY A 78 10.42 6.16 11.00
C GLY A 78 9.32 5.24 10.47
N THR A 79 8.29 4.99 11.29
CA THR A 79 7.13 4.17 10.90
C THR A 79 6.33 4.86 9.81
N VAL A 80 6.01 6.14 9.97
CA VAL A 80 5.25 6.92 8.98
C VAL A 80 6.00 6.99 7.66
N THR A 81 7.30 7.32 7.68
CA THR A 81 8.10 7.38 6.46
C THR A 81 8.15 6.03 5.76
N SER A 82 8.33 4.93 6.49
CA SER A 82 8.38 3.57 5.92
C SER A 82 7.03 3.13 5.34
N ALA A 83 5.94 3.38 6.07
CA ALA A 83 4.59 3.07 5.63
C ALA A 83 4.23 3.86 4.37
N LEU A 84 4.48 5.18 4.35
CA LEU A 84 4.23 6.01 3.18
C LEU A 84 5.11 5.60 2.00
N PHE A 85 6.38 5.26 2.22
CA PHE A 85 7.25 4.77 1.15
C PHE A 85 6.74 3.44 0.57
N GLY A 86 6.21 2.54 1.40
CA GLY A 86 5.58 1.30 0.92
C GLY A 86 4.31 1.54 0.12
N VAL A 87 3.47 2.48 0.55
CA VAL A 87 2.28 2.91 -0.21
C VAL A 87 2.68 3.52 -1.56
N LEU A 88 3.70 4.39 -1.58
CA LEU A 88 4.21 5.00 -2.81
C LEU A 88 4.77 3.93 -3.77
N LEU A 89 5.52 2.95 -3.27
CA LEU A 89 6.01 1.84 -4.10
C LEU A 89 4.87 1.01 -4.69
N ALA A 90 3.84 0.71 -3.89
CA ALA A 90 2.66 0.00 -4.39
C ALA A 90 1.96 0.81 -5.50
N LEU A 91 1.80 2.12 -5.30
CA LEU A 91 1.24 3.04 -6.30
C LEU A 91 2.06 3.11 -7.58
N VAL A 92 3.39 3.19 -7.49
CA VAL A 92 4.28 3.17 -8.65
C VAL A 92 4.15 1.86 -9.40
N GLY A 93 4.11 0.72 -8.70
CA GLY A 93 3.90 -0.60 -9.31
C GLY A 93 2.57 -0.70 -10.06
N MET A 94 1.48 -0.23 -9.44
CA MET A 94 0.16 -0.17 -10.08
C MET A 94 0.15 0.76 -11.29
N GLY A 95 0.71 1.97 -11.17
CA GLY A 95 0.81 2.94 -12.25
C GLY A 95 1.61 2.41 -13.44
N PHE A 96 2.72 1.71 -13.18
CA PHE A 96 3.51 1.05 -14.23
C PHE A 96 2.73 -0.08 -14.92
N ALA A 97 1.99 -0.90 -14.15
CA ALA A 97 1.16 -1.96 -14.71
C ALA A 97 0.01 -1.43 -15.57
N VAL A 98 -0.58 -0.29 -15.20
CA VAL A 98 -1.58 0.43 -16.00
C VAL A 98 -0.94 1.02 -17.26
N TRP A 99 0.17 1.76 -17.12
CA TRP A 99 0.86 2.41 -18.24
C TRP A 99 1.34 1.42 -19.31
N SER A 100 1.88 0.27 -18.89
CA SER A 100 2.34 -0.76 -19.82
C SER A 100 1.22 -1.44 -20.61
N ARG A 101 -0.02 -1.39 -20.10
CA ARG A 101 -1.19 -2.00 -20.75
C ARG A 101 -2.15 -1.00 -21.37
N SER A 102 -2.07 0.28 -21.05
CA SER A 102 -2.81 1.30 -21.77
C SER A 102 -2.33 1.27 -23.22
N PRO A 103 -3.22 1.08 -24.22
CA PRO A 103 -2.81 1.12 -25.61
C PRO A 103 -2.11 2.46 -25.83
N ARG A 104 -0.83 2.40 -26.23
CA ARG A 104 -0.13 3.58 -26.72
C ARG A 104 -0.98 4.07 -27.89
N GLY A 105 -1.71 5.16 -27.68
CA GLY A 105 -2.26 5.92 -28.80
C GLY A 105 -1.06 6.19 -29.70
N GLU A 106 -1.10 5.62 -30.90
CA GLU A 106 -0.14 5.92 -31.95
C GLU A 106 -0.12 7.44 -32.08
N ALA A 107 0.98 8.05 -31.65
CA ALA A 107 1.31 9.45 -31.87
C ALA A 107 2.46 9.49 -32.86
#